data_AF-A0A848KFD6-F1
#
_entry.id   AF-A0A848KFD6-F1
#
_cell.length_a   1.000
_cell.length_b   1.000
_cell.length_c   1.000
_cell.angle_alpha   90.00
_cell.angle_beta   90.00
_cell.angle_gamma   90.00
#
_symmetry.space_group_name_H-M   'P 1'
#
loop_
_entity.id
_entity.type
_entity.pdbx_description
1 polymer ?
#
loop_
_entity_poly.entity_id
_entity_poly.type
_entity_poly.pdbx_seq_one_letter_code
_entity_poly.pdbx_strand_id
1 'polypeptide(L)'
;MPQPGYDARAGTPSPGIRARSPRARILVIDYLAGMSPNSLCGAANFMTDPDLGWIGEKLIELNDMVRRAAAAGGVEFVDTYSSSVGHDVCQAPGVRWVEGTSPFAPQGVAIPFHPNQFGADHQALVVKQALGI
;
A
#
# COMPACT_ATOMS: atom_id res chain seq x y z
N MET A 1 21.81 -15.63 -4.24
CA MET A 1 21.01 -16.83 -4.58
C MET A 1 19.54 -16.48 -4.37
N PRO A 2 18.66 -16.61 -5.37
CA PRO A 2 17.22 -16.40 -5.17
C PRO A 2 16.66 -17.50 -4.26
N GLN A 3 15.80 -17.13 -3.31
CA GLN A 3 15.16 -18.07 -2.39
C GLN A 3 14.16 -18.97 -3.16
N PRO A 4 14.14 -20.30 -2.90
CA PRO A 4 13.18 -21.20 -3.53
C PRO A 4 11.80 -20.95 -2.92
N GLY A 5 10.92 -20.28 -3.69
CA GLY A 5 9.55 -20.00 -3.25
C GLY A 5 8.92 -18.72 -3.82
N TYR A 6 9.69 -17.85 -4.50
CA TYR A 6 9.10 -16.72 -5.21
C TYR A 6 8.46 -17.19 -6.53
N ASP A 7 7.23 -17.69 -6.41
CA ASP A 7 6.37 -18.03 -7.52
C ASP A 7 6.12 -16.80 -8.39
N ALA A 8 6.47 -16.90 -9.68
CA ALA A 8 6.31 -15.84 -10.68
C ALA A 8 4.84 -15.40 -10.89
N ARG A 9 3.88 -16.02 -10.19
CA ARG A 9 2.46 -15.62 -10.12
C ARG A 9 2.20 -14.24 -9.52
N ALA A 10 3.19 -13.59 -8.90
CA ALA A 10 3.07 -12.18 -8.48
C ALA A 10 2.95 -11.21 -9.69
N GLY A 11 3.35 -11.63 -10.89
CA GLY A 11 3.50 -10.74 -12.04
C GLY A 11 2.30 -10.61 -12.99
N THR A 12 1.14 -11.20 -12.71
CA THR A 12 -0.02 -11.07 -13.61
C THR A 12 -1.35 -11.24 -12.87
N PRO A 13 -2.30 -10.29 -12.95
CA PRO A 13 -3.68 -10.44 -12.48
C PRO A 13 -4.21 -11.80 -12.91
N SER A 14 -4.66 -12.59 -11.94
CA SER A 14 -4.77 -14.03 -12.15
C SER A 14 -5.69 -14.35 -13.34
N PRO A 15 -5.26 -15.22 -14.27
CA PRO A 15 -6.13 -15.81 -15.29
C PRO A 15 -7.43 -16.38 -14.69
N GLY A 16 -7.37 -16.80 -13.41
CA GLY A 16 -8.51 -17.30 -12.65
C GLY A 16 -9.67 -16.31 -12.50
N ILE A 17 -9.41 -14.99 -12.33
CA ILE A 17 -10.50 -14.01 -12.24
C ILE A 17 -11.22 -13.93 -13.59
N ARG A 18 -10.48 -13.78 -14.70
CA ARG A 18 -11.09 -13.71 -16.05
C ARG A 18 -11.80 -15.00 -16.43
N ALA A 19 -11.24 -16.16 -16.07
CA ALA A 19 -11.88 -17.45 -16.34
C ALA A 19 -13.22 -17.61 -15.59
N ARG A 20 -13.29 -17.17 -14.33
CA ARG A 20 -14.51 -17.23 -13.51
C ARG A 20 -15.49 -16.08 -13.78
N SER A 21 -15.00 -14.96 -14.29
CA SER A 21 -15.77 -13.73 -14.49
C SER A 21 -15.32 -13.05 -15.79
N PRO A 22 -15.70 -13.60 -16.95
CA PRO A 22 -15.19 -13.17 -18.26
C PRO A 22 -15.60 -11.74 -18.65
N ARG A 23 -16.64 -11.20 -18.00
CA ARG A 23 -17.14 -9.83 -18.20
C ARG A 23 -16.75 -8.88 -17.08
N ALA A 24 -15.92 -9.31 -16.11
CA ALA A 24 -15.53 -8.44 -15.01
C ALA A 24 -14.60 -7.32 -15.50
N ARG A 25 -14.87 -6.11 -15.02
CA ARG A 25 -13.89 -5.02 -14.93
C ARG A 25 -13.00 -5.31 -13.72
N ILE A 26 -11.69 -5.32 -13.91
CA ILE A 26 -10.73 -5.72 -12.86
C ILE A 26 -9.82 -4.54 -12.56
N LEU A 27 -9.81 -4.12 -11.30
CA LEU A 27 -8.94 -3.08 -10.77
C LEU A 27 -7.93 -3.75 -9.82
N VAL A 28 -6.67 -3.40 -9.95
CA VAL A 28 -5.60 -3.77 -9.02
C VAL A 28 -5.14 -2.48 -8.35
N ILE A 29 -5.21 -2.47 -7.02
CA ILE A 29 -4.91 -1.32 -6.18
C ILE A 29 -3.55 -1.55 -5.52
N ASP A 30 -2.73 -0.52 -5.43
CA ASP A 30 -1.44 -0.55 -4.74
C ASP A 30 -1.56 -0.25 -3.24
N TYR A 31 -0.40 -0.11 -2.57
CA TYR A 31 -0.32 0.29 -1.17
C TYR A 31 -0.09 1.80 -1.03
N LEU A 32 -0.62 2.39 0.05
CA LEU A 32 -0.32 3.77 0.43
C LEU A 32 1.18 3.98 0.68
N ALA A 33 1.63 5.23 0.65
CA ALA A 33 2.95 5.66 1.12
C ALA A 33 3.06 5.62 2.66
N GLY A 34 2.69 4.49 3.26
CA GLY A 34 2.62 4.30 4.72
C GLY A 34 3.97 4.37 5.42
N MET A 35 5.04 4.10 4.68
CA MET A 35 6.42 4.45 5.01
C MET A 35 7.03 5.04 3.75
N SER A 36 7.93 6.00 3.92
CA SER A 36 8.60 6.71 2.84
C SER A 36 10.11 6.70 3.05
N PRO A 37 10.92 6.85 1.99
CA PRO A 37 12.37 6.95 2.11
C PRO A 37 12.85 8.06 3.07
N ASN A 38 12.00 9.06 3.32
CA ASN A 38 12.26 10.20 4.18
C ASN A 38 11.49 10.15 5.51
N SER A 39 10.97 8.99 5.90
CA SER A 39 10.23 8.84 7.17
C SER A 39 11.17 9.03 8.35
N LEU A 40 10.85 10.01 9.21
CA LEU A 40 11.61 10.35 10.41
C LEU A 40 10.67 10.32 11.61
N CYS A 41 10.69 9.22 12.35
CA CYS A 41 9.84 9.04 13.53
C CYS A 41 10.59 9.38 14.84
N GLY A 42 11.93 9.42 14.81
CA GLY A 42 12.77 9.70 15.97
C GLY A 42 12.62 8.65 17.09
N ALA A 43 12.88 9.04 18.35
CA ALA A 43 12.88 8.15 19.51
C ALA A 43 11.51 7.53 19.85
N ALA A 44 10.46 7.94 19.16
CA ALA A 44 9.10 7.46 19.34
C ALA A 44 8.84 6.10 18.68
N ASN A 45 9.79 5.51 17.94
CA ASN A 45 9.48 4.33 17.11
C ASN A 45 10.14 3.02 17.54
N PHE A 46 9.53 1.93 17.08
CA PHE A 46 10.03 0.55 17.23
C PHE A 46 11.07 0.17 16.16
N MET A 47 11.27 1.02 15.13
CA MET A 47 12.26 0.88 14.07
C MET A 47 13.10 2.15 13.95
N THR A 48 14.34 2.01 13.50
CA THR A 48 15.22 3.16 13.27
C THR A 48 14.79 3.94 12.03
N ASP A 49 15.09 5.24 11.96
CA ASP A 49 14.80 6.04 10.76
C ASP A 49 15.41 5.44 9.47
N PRO A 50 16.66 4.90 9.46
CA PRO A 50 17.18 4.17 8.31
C PRO A 50 16.36 2.94 7.91
N ASP A 51 15.86 2.16 8.87
CA ASP A 51 15.03 0.99 8.58
C ASP A 51 13.69 1.41 7.95
N LEU A 52 13.08 2.49 8.44
CA LEU A 52 11.86 3.06 7.86
C LEU A 52 12.09 3.55 6.44
N GLY A 53 13.22 4.22 6.20
CA GLY A 53 13.62 4.64 4.86
C GLY A 53 13.76 3.46 3.90
N TRP A 54 14.45 2.40 4.33
CA TRP A 54 14.59 1.17 3.55
C TRP A 54 13.23 0.50 3.27
N ILE A 55 12.33 0.43 4.25
CA ILE A 55 10.98 -0.12 4.01
C ILE A 55 10.20 0.78 3.03
N GLY A 56 10.35 2.10 3.13
CA GLY A 56 9.77 3.04 2.17
C GLY A 56 10.23 2.77 0.74
N GLU A 57 11.52 2.50 0.52
CA GLU A 57 12.04 2.06 -0.79
C GLU A 57 11.43 0.73 -1.23
N LYS A 58 11.26 -0.22 -0.31
CA LYS A 58 10.62 -1.52 -0.62
C LYS A 58 9.13 -1.40 -0.93
N LEU A 59 8.41 -0.45 -0.33
CA LEU A 59 7.03 -0.15 -0.70
C LEU A 59 6.94 0.42 -2.13
N ILE A 60 7.89 1.27 -2.52
CA ILE A 60 7.97 1.77 -3.90
C ILE A 60 8.22 0.60 -4.86
N GLU A 61 9.23 -0.25 -4.58
CA GLU A 61 9.52 -1.43 -5.40
C GLU A 61 8.31 -2.38 -5.52
N LEU A 62 7.58 -2.57 -4.43
CA LEU A 62 6.36 -3.39 -4.37
C LEU A 62 5.26 -2.80 -5.25
N ASN A 63 4.95 -1.51 -5.12
CA ASN A 63 3.91 -0.85 -5.89
C ASN A 63 4.25 -0.84 -7.40
N ASP A 64 5.53 -0.69 -7.72
CA ASP A 64 6.01 -0.81 -9.10
C ASP A 64 5.84 -2.22 -9.66
N MET A 65 6.05 -3.25 -8.83
CA MET A 65 5.76 -4.64 -9.20
C MET A 65 4.26 -4.85 -9.43
N VAL A 66 3.40 -4.34 -8.55
CA VAL A 66 1.93 -4.41 -8.69
C VAL A 66 1.47 -3.74 -9.99
N ARG A 67 1.99 -2.54 -10.30
CA ARG A 67 1.72 -1.80 -11.53
C ARG A 67 2.13 -2.59 -12.78
N ARG A 68 3.34 -3.16 -12.78
CA ARG A 68 3.82 -4.02 -13.89
C ARG A 68 2.93 -5.25 -14.06
N ALA A 69 2.51 -5.86 -12.95
CA ALA A 69 1.62 -7.00 -12.98
C ALA A 69 0.28 -6.62 -13.63
N ALA A 70 -0.35 -5.54 -13.18
CA ALA A 70 -1.61 -5.05 -13.74
C ALA A 70 -1.52 -4.85 -15.26
N ALA A 71 -0.45 -4.20 -15.73
CA ALA A 71 -0.19 -4.02 -17.16
C ALA A 71 -0.04 -5.35 -17.91
N ALA A 72 0.73 -6.31 -17.37
CA ALA A 72 0.92 -7.63 -17.99
C ALA A 72 -0.39 -8.43 -18.08
N GLY A 73 -1.32 -8.24 -17.14
CA GLY A 73 -2.64 -8.88 -17.17
C GLY A 73 -3.72 -8.11 -17.95
N GLY A 74 -3.38 -6.95 -18.52
CA GLY A 74 -4.32 -6.07 -19.21
C GLY A 74 -5.49 -5.61 -18.34
N VAL A 75 -5.26 -5.41 -17.05
CA VAL A 75 -6.27 -4.89 -16.11
C VAL A 75 -5.91 -3.46 -15.69
N GLU A 76 -6.87 -2.78 -15.05
CA GLU A 76 -6.68 -1.40 -14.61
C GLU A 76 -5.85 -1.35 -13.32
N PHE A 77 -4.91 -0.43 -13.27
CA PHE A 77 -4.12 -0.11 -12.08
C PHE A 77 -4.71 1.15 -11.41
N VAL A 78 -4.83 1.12 -10.08
CA VAL A 78 -5.32 2.24 -9.28
C VAL A 78 -4.21 2.67 -8.32
N ASP A 79 -3.70 3.87 -8.53
CA ASP A 79 -2.62 4.48 -7.75
C ASP A 79 -3.18 5.22 -6.53
N THR A 80 -3.02 4.60 -5.36
CA THR A 80 -3.28 5.20 -4.05
C THR A 80 -1.99 5.66 -3.36
N TYR A 81 -0.83 5.30 -3.89
CA TYR A 81 0.47 5.70 -3.35
C TYR A 81 0.76 7.18 -3.55
N SER A 82 0.67 7.68 -4.79
CA SER A 82 1.16 9.01 -5.17
C SER A 82 0.48 10.12 -4.38
N SER A 83 -0.82 9.96 -4.10
CA SER A 83 -1.63 10.95 -3.37
C SER A 83 -1.67 10.73 -1.86
N SER A 84 -0.97 9.72 -1.33
CA SER A 84 -0.78 9.50 0.11
C SER A 84 0.59 9.88 0.64
N VAL A 85 1.50 10.36 -0.23
CA VAL A 85 2.79 10.90 0.18
C VAL A 85 2.59 12.05 1.18
N GLY A 86 3.33 12.02 2.28
CA GLY A 86 3.19 12.99 3.37
C GLY A 86 2.18 12.58 4.45
N HIS A 87 1.57 11.40 4.33
CA HIS A 87 0.65 10.83 5.32
C HIS A 87 1.17 9.50 5.92
N ASP A 88 2.50 9.33 5.93
CA ASP A 88 3.17 8.15 6.46
C ASP A 88 2.99 7.97 7.98
N VAL A 89 3.43 6.84 8.50
CA VAL A 89 3.28 6.44 9.90
C VAL A 89 3.97 7.39 10.91
N CYS A 90 4.97 8.16 10.48
CA CYS A 90 5.69 9.11 11.33
C CYS A 90 4.98 10.45 11.48
N GLN A 91 3.90 10.69 10.74
CA GLN A 91 3.12 11.91 10.86
C GLN A 91 2.29 11.92 12.16
N ALA A 92 1.97 13.13 12.62
CA ALA A 92 1.14 13.32 13.80
C ALA A 92 -0.25 12.66 13.63
N PRO A 93 -0.92 12.26 14.74
CA PRO A 93 -2.32 11.87 14.71
C PRO A 93 -3.18 12.94 14.02
N GLY A 94 -4.10 12.52 13.15
CA GLY A 94 -4.91 13.42 12.32
C GLY A 94 -4.26 13.81 10.98
N VAL A 95 -2.94 13.63 10.83
CA VAL A 95 -2.23 13.76 9.54
C VAL A 95 -1.92 12.39 8.96
N ARG A 96 -1.38 11.46 9.76
CA ARG A 96 -1.06 10.11 9.27
C ARG A 96 -2.30 9.37 8.78
N TRP A 97 -2.14 8.57 7.73
CA TRP A 97 -3.18 7.70 7.16
C TRP A 97 -2.94 6.22 7.47
N VAL A 98 -1.89 5.92 8.22
CA VAL A 98 -1.47 4.58 8.59
C VAL A 98 -1.35 4.48 10.11
N GLU A 99 -1.73 3.34 10.67
CA GLU A 99 -1.61 3.09 12.09
C GLU A 99 -0.16 2.86 12.51
N GLY A 100 0.26 3.53 13.58
CA GLY A 100 1.54 3.29 14.23
C GLY A 100 1.53 2.07 15.15
N THR A 101 2.63 1.80 15.84
CA THR A 101 2.66 0.80 16.93
C THR A 101 2.32 1.44 18.27
N SER A 102 1.99 0.62 19.27
CA SER A 102 1.89 1.07 20.67
C SER A 102 3.17 1.82 21.11
N PRO A 103 3.06 2.92 21.89
CA PRO A 103 1.85 3.54 22.45
C PRO A 103 1.09 4.47 21.48
N PHE A 104 1.50 4.56 20.22
CA PHE A 104 0.96 5.50 19.23
C PHE A 104 -0.31 5.01 18.53
N ALA A 105 -0.76 3.77 18.79
CA ALA A 105 -2.05 3.26 18.34
C ALA A 105 -3.08 3.33 19.48
N PRO A 106 -4.32 3.79 19.23
CA PRO A 106 -5.39 3.67 20.22
C PRO A 106 -5.58 2.19 20.59
N GLN A 107 -5.85 1.91 21.87
CA GLN A 107 -6.08 0.54 22.33
C GLN A 107 -7.36 -0.01 21.64
N GLY A 108 -7.20 -0.84 20.61
CA GLY A 108 -8.29 -1.32 19.75
C GLY A 108 -7.79 -1.88 18.42
N VAL A 109 -8.73 -2.16 17.49
CA VAL A 109 -8.59 -2.90 16.20
C VAL A 109 -7.58 -2.28 15.18
N ALA A 110 -6.75 -1.33 15.60
CA ALA A 110 -5.66 -0.78 14.82
C ALA A 110 -4.54 -1.82 14.66
N ILE A 111 -4.47 -2.46 13.49
CA ILE A 111 -3.38 -3.37 13.15
C ILE A 111 -2.21 -2.50 12.68
N PRO A 112 -1.02 -2.60 13.31
CA PRO A 112 0.13 -1.79 12.92
C PRO A 112 0.36 -1.79 11.41
N PHE A 113 0.69 -0.61 10.87
CA PHE A 113 0.98 -0.35 9.45
C PHE A 113 -0.18 -0.56 8.48
N HIS A 114 -1.39 -0.79 8.96
CA HIS A 114 -2.58 -0.80 8.11
C HIS A 114 -3.15 0.62 7.97
N PRO A 115 -3.89 0.92 6.89
CA PRO A 115 -4.62 2.18 6.78
C PRO A 115 -5.53 2.40 7.99
N ASN A 116 -5.49 3.61 8.54
CA ASN A 116 -6.48 4.07 9.50
C ASN A 116 -7.73 4.59 8.75
N GLN A 117 -8.68 5.18 9.47
CA GLN A 117 -9.90 5.72 8.84
C GLN A 117 -9.60 6.69 7.69
N PHE A 118 -8.67 7.63 7.85
CA PHE A 118 -8.31 8.58 6.80
C PHE A 118 -7.68 7.90 5.59
N GLY A 119 -6.81 6.91 5.81
CA GLY A 119 -6.22 6.11 4.73
C GLY A 119 -7.25 5.28 3.99
N ALA A 120 -8.16 4.62 4.70
CA ALA A 120 -9.23 3.84 4.11
C ALA A 120 -10.21 4.71 3.31
N ASP A 121 -10.58 5.89 3.83
CA ASP A 121 -11.42 6.86 3.14
C ASP A 121 -10.76 7.36 1.85
N HIS A 122 -9.46 7.62 1.90
CA HIS A 122 -8.69 8.00 0.73
C HIS A 122 -8.65 6.89 -0.33
N GLN A 123 -8.33 5.64 0.04
CA GLN A 123 -8.37 4.52 -0.90
C GLN A 123 -9.77 4.34 -1.51
N ALA A 124 -10.83 4.47 -0.71
CA ALA A 124 -12.20 4.40 -1.19
C ALA A 124 -12.51 5.51 -2.20
N LEU A 125 -12.05 6.75 -1.95
CA LEU A 125 -12.20 7.87 -2.87
C LEU A 125 -11.51 7.60 -4.21
N VAL A 126 -10.25 7.17 -4.20
CA VAL A 126 -9.48 6.92 -5.42
C VAL A 126 -10.09 5.76 -6.23
N VAL A 127 -10.54 4.70 -5.56
CA VAL A 127 -11.23 3.58 -6.23
C VAL A 127 -12.56 4.02 -6.83
N LYS A 128 -13.34 4.85 -6.12
CA LYS A 128 -14.59 5.41 -6.63
C LYS A 128 -14.37 6.27 -7.88
N GLN A 129 -13.34 7.12 -7.87
CA GLN A 129 -12.94 7.91 -9.04
C GLN A 129 -12.58 7.02 -10.23
N ALA A 130 -11.81 5.95 -10.01
CA ALA A 130 -11.53 4.97 -11.05
C ALA A 130 -12.83 4.32 -11.57
N LEU A 131 -13.78 4.02 -10.68
CA LEU A 131 -15.07 3.45 -11.05
C LEU A 131 -16.02 4.44 -11.74
N GLY A 132 -15.81 5.75 -11.59
CA GLY A 132 -16.68 6.81 -12.12
C GLY A 132 -17.95 7.03 -11.30
N ILE A 133 -17.89 6.81 -9.97
CA ILE A 133 -19.02 6.95 -9.03
C ILE A 133 -18.68 7.78 -7.79
#